data_AF-A0A7C8I6P2-F1
#
_entry.id   AF-A0A7C8I6P2-F1
#
_cell.length_a   1.000
_cell.length_b   1.000
_cell.length_c   1.000
_cell.angle_alpha   90.00
_cell.angle_beta   90.00
_cell.angle_gamma   90.00
#
_symmetry.space_group_name_H-M   'P 1'
#
loop_
_entity.id
_entity.type
_entity.pdbx_description
1 polymer ?
#
loop_
_entity_poly.entity_id
_entity_poly.type
_entity_poly.pdbx_seq_one_letter_code
_entity_poly.pdbx_strand_id
1 'polypeptide(L)'
;MFHPVARLRSAISFDGALPTSKQNERVSRLVQNVKKMNTFRNSYKTLACPIPTLLGSVTHAFLAPALKEALSNSDFAAITRIVPGEADDWCASVANEVSHPIIFTSDTDLILYRYPPECKVVFFKDVEFVPSPVFSAYWPTNICGRLELENLVTLAHTIIGRPWGTLSEHVKCAQDVDLESSEYLEFSQRYTTVVQAPCYLSTHPELDVVLQQLDVRISEYVHAALDSIPIRSVYLPLLVEDANQASAWNCGQNIRTLAYALLERDCLYVQEYRRKAHDIAVQKVRFESLRETQSKAAELARKANAWMQWTAHRDVPQELIWQLFSVSIVTIEQTRAPHISLVLRVLCGDFDNTWNFIQLTARLQAALYSLRMLAQCISVWLVLNRESTGELYDAVDELHAVLKNFPAIADMFIVPGQARTSVGDEESLRRTIEELYASIDMEVPTEVKKMSRAQRKLEKRKLAKEEEKQMSSQQRSNNVFAILGME
;
A
#
# COMPACT_ATOMS: atom_id res chain seq x y z
N MET A 1 12.03 1.84 -33.52
CA MET A 1 11.87 3.31 -33.44
C MET A 1 10.37 3.63 -33.48
N PHE A 2 9.68 3.38 -32.37
CA PHE A 2 8.29 3.78 -32.14
C PHE A 2 8.21 4.13 -30.66
N HIS A 3 8.58 5.36 -30.29
CA HIS A 3 8.13 5.91 -29.01
C HIS A 3 6.70 6.42 -29.24
N PRO A 4 5.68 5.85 -28.58
CA PRO A 4 4.31 6.38 -28.66
C PRO A 4 4.18 7.82 -28.13
N VAL A 5 5.25 8.34 -27.51
CA VAL A 5 5.29 9.63 -26.83
C VAL A 5 5.42 10.81 -27.79
N ALA A 6 6.06 10.64 -28.96
CA ALA A 6 6.38 11.74 -29.89
C ALA A 6 5.14 12.43 -30.53
N ARG A 7 3.92 11.94 -30.27
CA ARG A 7 2.66 12.56 -30.73
C ARG A 7 1.86 13.27 -29.64
N LEU A 8 2.27 13.19 -28.38
CA LEU A 8 1.49 13.72 -27.25
C LEU A 8 2.03 15.10 -26.83
N ARG A 9 1.16 16.12 -26.89
CA ARG A 9 1.49 17.49 -26.43
C ARG A 9 1.69 17.57 -24.91
N SER A 10 1.29 16.54 -24.16
CA SER A 10 1.39 16.48 -22.70
C SER A 10 1.44 15.02 -22.23
N ALA A 11 2.09 14.78 -21.10
CA ALA A 11 2.19 13.46 -20.48
C ALA A 11 2.24 13.60 -18.95
N ILE A 12 1.63 12.64 -18.25
CA ILE A 12 1.80 12.42 -16.81
C ILE A 12 2.41 11.03 -16.67
N SER A 13 3.65 10.97 -16.21
CA SER A 13 4.41 9.71 -16.10
C SER A 13 4.48 9.26 -14.64
N PHE A 14 4.17 7.99 -14.41
CA PHE A 14 4.38 7.29 -13.14
C PHE A 14 5.48 6.24 -13.30
N ASP A 15 6.21 5.98 -12.21
CA ASP A 15 7.26 4.98 -12.18
C ASP A 15 6.75 3.56 -12.46
N GLY A 16 7.61 2.77 -13.11
CA GLY A 16 7.53 1.32 -13.24
C GLY A 16 8.67 0.64 -12.52
N ALA A 17 9.43 -0.22 -13.19
CA ALA A 17 10.61 -0.88 -12.59
C ALA A 17 11.73 0.13 -12.35
N LEU A 18 11.94 0.50 -11.10
CA LEU A 18 13.04 1.37 -10.72
C LEU A 18 14.36 0.58 -10.74
N PRO A 19 15.50 1.23 -11.03
CA PRO A 19 16.78 0.56 -11.18
C PRO A 19 17.29 -0.06 -9.87
N THR A 20 18.10 -1.12 -10.00
CA THR A 20 18.70 -1.86 -8.88
C THR A 20 19.60 -0.99 -8.01
N SER A 21 20.25 0.03 -8.60
CA SER A 21 21.07 1.02 -7.88
C SER A 21 20.30 1.76 -6.78
N LYS A 22 18.96 1.91 -6.93
CA LYS A 22 18.09 2.57 -5.93
C LYS A 22 17.60 1.65 -4.81
N GLN A 23 17.98 0.38 -4.80
CA GLN A 23 17.54 -0.57 -3.78
C GLN A 23 17.89 -0.10 -2.35
N ASN A 24 19.13 0.34 -2.14
CA ASN A 24 19.58 0.82 -0.83
C ASN A 24 18.79 2.04 -0.35
N GLU A 25 18.48 2.96 -1.26
CA GLU A 25 17.67 4.14 -0.95
C GLU A 25 16.24 3.74 -0.54
N ARG A 26 15.62 2.80 -1.26
CA ARG A 26 14.28 2.30 -0.92
C ARG A 26 14.24 1.67 0.46
N VAL A 27 15.22 0.82 0.76
CA VAL A 27 15.34 0.19 2.09
C VAL A 27 15.54 1.27 3.16
N SER A 28 16.40 2.25 2.93
CA SER A 28 16.60 3.38 3.85
C SER A 28 15.31 4.15 4.12
N ARG A 29 14.55 4.50 3.06
CA ARG A 29 13.24 5.18 3.17
C ARG A 29 12.24 4.34 3.97
N LEU A 30 12.16 3.03 3.72
CA LEU A 30 11.30 2.11 4.49
C LEU A 30 11.69 2.06 5.98
N VAL A 31 12.99 1.94 6.29
CA VAL A 31 13.52 1.94 7.66
C VAL A 31 13.21 3.26 8.37
N GLN A 32 13.38 4.39 7.70
CA GLN A 32 13.02 5.71 8.25
C GLN A 32 11.53 5.81 8.55
N ASN A 33 10.67 5.31 7.67
CA ASN A 33 9.24 5.32 7.86
C ASN A 33 8.81 4.41 9.04
N VAL A 34 9.42 3.23 9.19
CA VAL A 34 9.20 2.36 10.36
C VAL A 34 9.66 3.05 11.65
N LYS A 35 10.81 3.74 11.64
CA LYS A 35 11.27 4.52 12.80
C LYS A 35 10.26 5.61 13.18
N LYS A 36 9.71 6.35 12.22
CA LYS A 36 8.65 7.35 12.47
C LYS A 36 7.41 6.71 13.12
N MET A 37 6.96 5.57 12.59
CA MET A 37 5.83 4.83 13.14
C MET A 37 6.10 4.32 14.57
N ASN A 38 7.30 3.78 14.84
CA ASN A 38 7.72 3.35 16.17
C ASN A 38 7.74 4.52 17.16
N THR A 39 8.29 5.66 16.76
CA THR A 39 8.31 6.88 17.58
C THR A 39 6.88 7.33 17.90
N PHE A 40 6.00 7.38 16.89
CA PHE A 40 4.60 7.71 17.08
C PHE A 40 3.90 6.73 18.05
N ARG A 41 4.09 5.42 17.87
CA ARG A 41 3.57 4.40 18.79
C ARG A 41 4.07 4.59 20.23
N ASN A 42 5.34 4.94 20.39
CA ASN A 42 5.97 5.18 21.69
C ASN A 42 5.52 6.48 22.36
N SER A 43 5.09 7.49 21.59
CA SER A 43 4.46 8.69 22.13
C SER A 43 3.04 8.42 22.67
N TYR A 44 2.36 7.39 22.16
CA TYR A 44 1.01 7.00 22.56
C TYR A 44 0.99 5.56 23.10
N LYS A 45 1.66 5.35 24.25
CA LYS A 45 1.85 4.01 24.86
C LYS A 45 0.57 3.35 25.36
N THR A 46 -0.44 4.14 25.71
CA THR A 46 -1.74 3.62 26.17
C THR A 46 -2.50 2.96 25.03
N LEU A 47 -3.71 2.47 25.29
CA LEU A 47 -4.59 1.95 24.23
C LEU A 47 -5.02 3.04 23.24
N ALA A 48 -4.90 4.32 23.61
CA ALA A 48 -5.29 5.43 22.76
C ALA A 48 -4.29 5.67 21.64
N CYS A 49 -4.79 5.91 20.44
CA CYS A 49 -4.04 6.31 19.26
C CYS A 49 -4.79 7.49 18.63
N PRO A 50 -4.22 8.71 18.55
CA PRO A 50 -4.88 9.80 17.86
C PRO A 50 -4.82 9.59 16.35
N ILE A 51 -5.55 10.44 15.60
CA ILE A 51 -5.43 10.48 14.14
C ILE A 51 -3.95 10.70 13.79
N PRO A 52 -3.33 9.82 12.99
CA PRO A 52 -1.89 9.80 12.75
C PRO A 52 -1.43 10.87 11.74
N THR A 53 -1.84 12.12 11.93
CA THR A 53 -1.45 13.25 11.06
C THR A 53 0.05 13.53 11.12
N LEU A 54 0.68 13.30 12.28
CA LEU A 54 2.12 13.49 12.50
C LEU A 54 3.00 12.53 11.67
N LEU A 55 2.44 11.46 11.13
CA LEU A 55 3.16 10.53 10.25
C LEU A 55 3.30 11.06 8.82
N GLY A 56 2.56 12.12 8.45
CA GLY A 56 2.67 12.80 7.16
C GLY A 56 2.41 11.86 5.98
N SER A 57 3.36 11.76 5.05
CA SER A 57 3.24 10.90 3.86
C SER A 57 3.17 9.40 4.19
N VAL A 58 3.66 8.96 5.36
CA VAL A 58 3.56 7.56 5.79
C VAL A 58 2.10 7.12 5.95
N THR A 59 1.22 8.03 6.33
CA THR A 59 -0.22 7.74 6.46
C THR A 59 -0.88 7.46 5.10
N HIS A 60 -0.27 7.93 4.02
CA HIS A 60 -0.84 7.94 2.67
C HIS A 60 -0.18 6.89 1.78
N ALA A 61 -0.05 5.67 2.31
CA ALA A 61 0.66 4.58 1.64
C ALA A 61 0.14 4.29 0.22
N PHE A 62 -1.14 4.54 -0.07
CA PHE A 62 -1.76 4.25 -1.37
C PHE A 62 -2.06 5.49 -2.22
N LEU A 63 -1.53 6.67 -1.86
CA LEU A 63 -1.85 7.92 -2.56
C LEU A 63 -1.41 7.92 -4.02
N ALA A 64 -0.16 7.53 -4.32
CA ALA A 64 0.33 7.49 -5.70
C ALA A 64 -0.47 6.50 -6.57
N PRO A 65 -0.71 5.24 -6.13
CA PRO A 65 -1.63 4.35 -6.81
C PRO A 65 -3.04 4.91 -7.03
N ALA A 66 -3.65 5.51 -5.99
CA ALA A 66 -5.00 6.05 -6.05
C ALA A 66 -5.08 7.23 -7.03
N LEU A 67 -4.09 8.12 -7.01
CA LEU A 67 -3.99 9.24 -7.94
C LEU A 67 -3.87 8.77 -9.38
N LYS A 68 -3.00 7.79 -9.65
CA LYS A 68 -2.84 7.22 -10.98
C LYS A 68 -4.15 6.63 -11.50
N GLU A 69 -4.85 5.88 -10.67
CA GLU A 69 -6.14 5.28 -11.03
C GLU A 69 -7.21 6.35 -11.25
N ALA A 70 -7.30 7.36 -10.39
CA ALA A 70 -8.21 8.49 -10.54
C ALA A 70 -7.96 9.27 -11.85
N LEU A 71 -6.70 9.53 -12.19
CA LEU A 71 -6.33 10.18 -13.45
C LEU A 71 -6.71 9.32 -14.66
N SER A 72 -6.51 8.01 -14.57
CA SER A 72 -6.90 7.04 -15.61
C SER A 72 -8.41 6.98 -15.84
N ASN A 73 -9.21 7.40 -14.85
CA ASN A 73 -10.68 7.46 -14.91
C ASN A 73 -11.21 8.89 -15.11
N SER A 74 -10.36 9.81 -15.59
CA SER A 74 -10.69 11.23 -15.79
C SER A 74 -10.33 11.69 -17.20
N ASP A 75 -10.53 12.97 -17.50
CA ASP A 75 -10.12 13.60 -18.76
C ASP A 75 -8.60 13.54 -19.01
N PHE A 76 -7.80 13.20 -17.98
CA PHE A 76 -6.35 13.02 -18.10
C PHE A 76 -5.94 11.61 -18.54
N ALA A 77 -6.86 10.67 -18.70
CA ALA A 77 -6.57 9.27 -18.99
C ALA A 77 -5.66 9.08 -20.22
N ALA A 78 -5.89 9.84 -21.29
CA ALA A 78 -5.12 9.74 -22.53
C ALA A 78 -3.65 10.22 -22.41
N ILE A 79 -3.31 10.96 -21.35
CA ILE A 79 -1.95 11.47 -21.13
C ILE A 79 -1.25 10.82 -19.94
N THR A 80 -1.98 10.09 -19.08
CA THR A 80 -1.43 9.33 -17.95
C THR A 80 -0.83 8.01 -18.41
N ARG A 81 0.39 7.72 -17.96
CA ARG A 81 1.09 6.49 -18.28
C ARG A 81 1.98 6.00 -17.14
N ILE A 82 2.18 4.70 -17.08
CA ILE A 82 3.28 4.07 -16.37
C ILE A 82 4.40 3.86 -17.37
N VAL A 83 5.59 4.36 -17.04
CA VAL A 83 6.79 4.10 -17.84
C VAL A 83 7.49 2.84 -17.34
N PRO A 84 8.14 2.05 -18.19
CA PRO A 84 8.81 0.82 -17.79
C PRO A 84 10.21 1.13 -17.21
N GLY A 85 10.26 2.02 -16.22
CA GLY A 85 11.47 2.61 -15.68
C GLY A 85 11.16 3.71 -14.67
N GLU A 86 12.10 4.63 -14.47
CA GLU A 86 11.90 5.82 -13.65
C GLU A 86 11.28 6.97 -14.45
N ALA A 87 10.21 7.58 -13.94
CA ALA A 87 9.49 8.64 -14.63
C ALA A 87 10.39 9.82 -15.00
N ASP A 88 11.35 10.18 -14.15
CA ASP A 88 12.29 11.27 -14.41
C ASP A 88 13.13 11.03 -15.65
N ASP A 89 13.76 9.85 -15.74
CA ASP A 89 14.63 9.48 -16.86
C ASP A 89 13.83 9.50 -18.17
N TRP A 90 12.59 9.00 -18.14
CA TRP A 90 11.68 9.00 -19.28
C TRP A 90 11.21 10.41 -19.67
N CYS A 91 10.87 11.25 -18.70
CA CYS A 91 10.53 12.66 -18.93
C CYS A 91 11.70 13.41 -19.56
N ALA A 92 12.92 13.17 -19.09
CA ALA A 92 14.11 13.79 -19.63
C ALA A 92 14.40 13.35 -21.08
N SER A 93 14.25 12.05 -21.35
CA SER A 93 14.38 11.49 -22.70
C SER A 93 13.39 12.14 -23.68
N VAL A 94 12.10 12.17 -23.31
CA VAL A 94 11.03 12.76 -24.14
C VAL A 94 11.25 14.25 -24.36
N ALA A 95 11.71 14.98 -23.35
CA ALA A 95 12.01 16.40 -23.49
C ALA A 95 13.07 16.70 -24.55
N ASN A 96 14.01 15.77 -24.81
CA ASN A 96 15.00 15.92 -25.88
C ASN A 96 14.41 15.70 -27.29
N GLU A 97 13.22 15.09 -27.41
CA GLU A 97 12.60 14.78 -28.70
C GLU A 97 11.52 15.79 -29.13
N VAL A 98 11.06 16.63 -28.21
CA VAL A 98 9.94 17.57 -28.45
C VAL A 98 10.41 19.03 -28.48
N SER A 99 9.71 19.86 -29.24
CA SER A 99 10.01 21.29 -29.31
C SER A 99 9.49 22.02 -28.06
N HIS A 100 10.32 22.86 -27.44
CA HIS A 100 9.95 23.69 -26.28
C HIS A 100 9.37 22.90 -25.09
N PRO A 101 10.06 21.87 -24.59
CA PRO A 101 9.57 21.04 -23.49
C PRO A 101 9.45 21.85 -22.19
N ILE A 102 8.41 21.54 -21.41
CA ILE A 102 8.24 22.01 -20.04
C ILE A 102 8.01 20.80 -19.16
N ILE A 103 8.90 20.60 -18.18
CA ILE A 103 8.83 19.49 -17.22
C ILE A 103 8.34 20.04 -15.88
N PHE A 104 7.29 19.44 -15.33
CA PHE A 104 6.80 19.73 -13.97
C PHE A 104 7.22 18.59 -13.04
N THR A 105 7.94 18.91 -11.96
CA THR A 105 8.47 17.88 -11.05
C THR A 105 8.68 18.41 -9.62
N SER A 106 8.82 17.52 -8.65
CA SER A 106 9.39 17.86 -7.33
C SER A 106 10.86 17.45 -7.20
N ASP A 107 11.37 16.67 -8.15
CA ASP A 107 12.74 16.15 -8.11
C ASP A 107 13.72 17.13 -8.76
N THR A 108 14.70 17.57 -7.97
CA THR A 108 15.73 18.51 -8.42
C THR A 108 16.71 17.87 -9.39
N ASP A 109 16.86 16.54 -9.40
CA ASP A 109 17.79 15.83 -10.28
C ASP A 109 17.44 16.02 -11.75
N LEU A 110 16.17 16.31 -12.07
CA LEU A 110 15.73 16.54 -13.45
C LEU A 110 16.42 17.74 -14.10
N ILE A 111 17.00 18.68 -13.34
CA ILE A 111 17.77 19.80 -13.91
C ILE A 111 19.16 19.38 -14.41
N LEU A 112 19.64 18.20 -14.00
CA LEU A 112 20.99 17.71 -14.27
C LEU A 112 21.13 17.09 -15.66
N TYR A 113 20.02 16.66 -16.25
CA TYR A 113 19.99 16.14 -17.62
C TYR A 113 20.37 17.20 -18.65
N ARG A 114 20.95 16.75 -19.76
CA ARG A 114 21.22 17.60 -20.91
C ARG A 114 19.92 17.77 -21.72
N TYR A 115 19.59 19.02 -22.02
CA TYR A 115 18.38 19.41 -22.73
C TYR A 115 18.67 20.41 -23.86
N PRO A 116 17.74 20.58 -24.81
CA PRO A 116 17.73 21.72 -25.70
C PRO A 116 17.64 23.05 -24.93
N PRO A 117 18.22 24.16 -25.45
CA PRO A 117 18.22 25.47 -24.78
C PRO A 117 16.84 26.02 -24.37
N GLU A 118 15.80 25.64 -25.11
CA GLU A 118 14.41 26.04 -24.88
C GLU A 118 13.71 25.27 -23.76
N CYS A 119 14.32 24.21 -23.23
CA CYS A 119 13.75 23.38 -22.18
C CYS A 119 13.59 24.15 -20.86
N LYS A 120 12.43 23.95 -20.22
CA LYS A 120 12.10 24.54 -18.93
C LYS A 120 11.78 23.44 -17.93
N VAL A 121 12.31 23.59 -16.72
CA VAL A 121 11.94 22.77 -15.55
C VAL A 121 11.17 23.68 -14.58
N VAL A 122 10.00 23.23 -14.12
CA VAL A 122 9.17 23.91 -13.14
C VAL A 122 9.03 23.00 -11.94
N PHE A 123 9.46 23.46 -10.76
CA PHE A 123 9.29 22.68 -9.55
C PHE A 123 7.90 22.89 -8.94
N PHE A 124 7.22 21.83 -8.50
CA PHE A 124 5.87 21.93 -7.91
C PHE A 124 5.82 22.83 -6.67
N LYS A 125 6.91 22.90 -5.90
CA LYS A 125 7.05 23.81 -4.75
C LYS A 125 7.00 25.29 -5.14
N ASP A 126 7.32 25.60 -6.40
CA ASP A 126 7.40 26.96 -6.94
C ASP A 126 6.17 27.28 -7.82
N VAL A 127 5.07 26.52 -7.66
CA VAL A 127 3.78 26.74 -8.31
C VAL A 127 2.76 27.22 -7.28
N GLU A 128 2.24 28.43 -7.50
CA GLU A 128 1.14 29.01 -6.73
C GLU A 128 -0.12 29.00 -7.59
N PHE A 129 -1.17 28.30 -7.15
CA PHE A 129 -2.42 28.19 -7.93
C PHE A 129 -3.42 29.34 -7.67
N VAL A 130 -3.27 30.05 -6.55
CA VAL A 130 -4.25 31.04 -6.05
C VAL A 130 -3.54 32.37 -5.78
N PRO A 131 -4.09 33.53 -6.21
CA PRO A 131 -5.38 33.73 -6.89
C PRO A 131 -5.39 33.37 -8.38
N SER A 132 -4.21 33.19 -8.97
CA SER A 132 -4.01 32.74 -10.35
C SER A 132 -2.75 31.90 -10.44
N PRO A 133 -2.65 30.93 -11.36
CA PRO A 133 -1.45 30.14 -11.54
C PRO A 133 -0.22 31.00 -11.85
N VAL A 134 0.74 31.04 -10.92
CA VAL A 134 2.06 31.65 -11.09
C VAL A 134 3.09 30.56 -10.83
N PHE A 135 4.09 30.45 -11.68
CA PHE A 135 5.16 29.47 -11.52
C PHE A 135 6.53 30.01 -11.93
N SER A 136 7.56 29.54 -11.22
CA SER A 136 8.95 29.81 -11.57
C SER A 136 9.50 28.70 -12.45
N ALA A 137 9.99 29.07 -13.64
CA ALA A 137 10.63 28.17 -14.57
C ALA A 137 12.15 28.35 -14.56
N TYR A 138 12.87 27.24 -14.69
CA TYR A 138 14.31 27.15 -14.70
C TYR A 138 14.77 26.65 -16.06
N TRP A 139 15.77 27.32 -16.65
CA TRP A 139 16.41 26.91 -17.90
C TRP A 139 17.76 26.31 -17.57
N PRO A 140 17.93 24.97 -17.64
CA PRO A 140 19.19 24.31 -17.30
C PRO A 140 20.39 24.92 -18.04
N THR A 141 20.24 25.19 -19.35
CA THR A 141 21.28 25.79 -20.18
C THR A 141 21.66 27.22 -19.75
N ASN A 142 20.69 28.04 -19.35
CA ASN A 142 20.98 29.40 -18.86
C ASN A 142 21.66 29.36 -17.48
N ILE A 143 21.33 28.37 -16.65
CA ILE A 143 21.99 28.20 -15.36
C ILE A 143 23.44 27.79 -15.58
N CYS A 144 23.72 26.82 -16.45
CA CYS A 144 25.08 26.49 -16.88
C CYS A 144 25.86 27.72 -17.36
N GLY A 145 25.27 28.52 -18.27
CA GLY A 145 25.91 29.72 -18.79
C GLY A 145 26.20 30.79 -17.72
N ARG A 146 25.31 30.97 -16.74
CA ARG A 146 25.51 31.90 -15.62
C ARG A 146 26.55 31.43 -14.61
N LEU A 147 26.72 30.12 -14.47
CA LEU A 147 27.69 29.51 -13.56
C LEU A 147 29.03 29.19 -14.26
N GLU A 148 29.14 29.46 -15.57
CA GLU A 148 30.31 29.12 -16.38
C GLU A 148 30.67 27.63 -16.27
N LEU A 149 29.65 26.77 -16.36
CA LEU A 149 29.76 25.31 -16.32
C LEU A 149 29.27 24.69 -17.64
N GLU A 150 29.88 23.59 -18.07
CA GLU A 150 29.41 22.84 -19.25
C GLU A 150 28.09 22.10 -18.96
N ASN A 151 27.95 21.56 -17.76
CA ASN A 151 26.77 20.85 -17.29
C ASN A 151 26.61 21.02 -15.77
N LEU A 152 25.40 20.77 -15.26
CA LEU A 152 25.12 20.83 -13.81
C LEU A 152 25.49 19.53 -13.07
N VAL A 153 25.85 18.47 -13.80
CA VAL A 153 26.23 17.18 -13.20
C VAL A 153 27.51 17.31 -12.40
N THR A 154 28.52 18.05 -12.91
CA THR A 154 29.76 18.33 -12.15
C THR A 154 29.46 19.08 -10.86
N LEU A 155 28.55 20.05 -10.90
CA LEU A 155 28.11 20.79 -9.72
C LEU A 155 27.45 19.85 -8.69
N ALA A 156 26.50 19.03 -9.12
CA ALA A 156 25.83 18.07 -8.23
C ALA A 156 26.82 17.08 -7.60
N HIS A 157 27.77 16.55 -8.38
CA HIS A 157 28.83 15.68 -7.88
C HIS A 157 29.64 16.34 -6.76
N THR A 158 30.04 17.61 -6.92
CA THR A 158 30.79 18.34 -5.89
C THR A 158 29.96 18.63 -4.64
N ILE A 159 28.65 18.90 -4.77
CA ILE A 159 27.75 19.15 -3.64
C ILE A 159 27.64 17.89 -2.77
N ILE A 160 27.46 16.74 -3.41
CA ILE A 160 27.36 15.45 -2.70
C ILE A 160 28.68 15.10 -2.01
N GLY A 161 29.81 15.31 -2.69
CA GLY A 161 31.14 15.04 -2.13
C GLY A 161 31.54 16.00 -1.00
N ARG A 162 31.00 17.23 -0.96
CA ARG A 162 31.36 18.26 0.04
C ARG A 162 30.14 19.01 0.59
N PRO A 163 29.25 18.38 1.38
CA PRO A 163 27.94 18.95 1.73
C PRO A 163 27.94 20.31 2.45
N TRP A 164 29.08 20.74 2.99
CA TRP A 164 29.23 21.93 3.82
C TRP A 164 29.74 23.16 3.06
N GLY A 165 30.04 23.03 1.77
CA GLY A 165 30.56 24.12 0.95
C GLY A 165 29.50 25.17 0.61
N THR A 166 29.96 26.39 0.36
CA THR A 166 29.14 27.44 -0.26
C THR A 166 28.95 27.17 -1.75
N LEU A 167 27.90 27.75 -2.35
CA LEU A 167 27.65 27.59 -3.79
C LEU A 167 28.86 28.02 -4.64
N SER A 168 29.51 29.13 -4.31
CA SER A 168 30.68 29.62 -5.05
C SER A 168 31.87 28.66 -4.98
N GLU A 169 32.08 28.01 -3.83
CA GLU A 169 33.12 26.99 -3.68
C GLU A 169 32.79 25.75 -4.51
N HIS A 170 31.52 25.33 -4.52
CA HIS A 170 31.06 24.20 -5.34
C HIS A 170 31.21 24.47 -6.83
N VAL A 171 30.82 25.65 -7.30
CA VAL A 171 30.97 26.04 -8.72
C VAL A 171 32.44 26.02 -9.12
N LYS A 172 33.33 26.57 -8.29
CA LYS A 172 34.77 26.54 -8.55
C LYS A 172 35.29 25.11 -8.62
N CYS A 173 34.90 24.24 -7.68
CA CYS A 173 35.29 22.83 -7.71
C CYS A 173 34.72 22.11 -8.93
N ALA A 174 33.51 22.45 -9.37
CA ALA A 174 32.82 21.83 -10.49
C ALA A 174 33.50 22.08 -11.83
N GLN A 175 34.21 23.21 -11.97
CA GLN A 175 35.04 23.53 -13.13
C GLN A 175 36.30 22.65 -13.23
N ASP A 176 36.81 22.18 -12.09
CA ASP A 176 38.04 21.41 -11.97
C ASP A 176 37.78 19.90 -11.78
N VAL A 177 36.54 19.42 -11.94
CA VAL A 177 36.22 17.99 -11.80
C VAL A 177 36.90 17.19 -12.91
N ASP A 178 37.62 16.13 -12.52
CA ASP A 178 38.13 15.13 -13.45
C ASP A 178 36.98 14.28 -13.99
N LEU A 179 36.60 14.54 -15.25
CA LEU A 179 35.51 13.86 -15.94
C LEU A 179 35.82 12.39 -16.28
N GLU A 180 37.09 11.99 -16.23
CA GLU A 180 37.53 10.62 -16.49
C GLU A 180 37.69 9.80 -15.19
N SER A 181 37.50 10.44 -14.04
CA SER A 181 37.54 9.75 -12.76
C SER A 181 36.41 8.72 -12.66
N SER A 182 36.72 7.55 -12.10
CA SER A 182 35.73 6.47 -11.94
C SER A 182 34.52 6.91 -11.11
N GLU A 183 34.75 7.75 -10.09
CA GLU A 183 33.71 8.28 -9.20
C GLU A 183 32.72 9.19 -9.97
N TYR A 184 33.23 10.09 -10.81
CA TYR A 184 32.38 10.95 -11.62
C TYR A 184 31.64 10.16 -12.72
N LEU A 185 32.30 9.22 -13.38
CA LEU A 185 31.67 8.39 -14.41
C LEU A 185 30.52 7.55 -13.84
N GLU A 186 30.71 6.96 -12.66
CA GLU A 186 29.64 6.23 -11.96
C GLU A 186 28.48 7.15 -11.59
N PHE A 187 28.76 8.35 -11.07
CA PHE A 187 27.74 9.34 -10.72
C PHE A 187 26.97 9.87 -11.93
N SER A 188 27.68 10.20 -13.02
CA SER A 188 27.13 10.87 -14.20
C SER A 188 26.40 9.92 -15.15
N GLN A 189 26.60 8.60 -15.02
CA GLN A 189 26.01 7.58 -15.89
C GLN A 189 24.49 7.73 -16.03
N ARG A 190 23.80 8.04 -14.94
CA ARG A 190 22.33 8.22 -14.94
C ARG A 190 21.89 9.34 -15.89
N TYR A 191 22.61 10.45 -15.91
CA TYR A 191 22.21 11.66 -16.66
C TYR A 191 22.66 11.65 -18.12
N THR A 192 23.48 10.68 -18.51
CA THR A 192 24.04 10.54 -19.87
C THR A 192 23.47 9.35 -20.63
N THR A 193 22.86 8.38 -19.93
CA THR A 193 22.32 7.16 -20.55
C THR A 193 21.01 7.45 -21.29
N VAL A 194 20.90 6.97 -22.52
CA VAL A 194 19.66 7.02 -23.29
C VAL A 194 18.69 5.97 -22.76
N VAL A 195 17.49 6.40 -22.38
CA VAL A 195 16.42 5.49 -21.94
C VAL A 195 15.99 4.62 -23.11
N GLN A 196 16.00 3.30 -22.90
CA GLN A 196 15.55 2.33 -23.89
C GLN A 196 14.28 1.62 -23.39
N ALA A 197 13.32 1.45 -24.30
CA ALA A 197 12.15 0.64 -24.02
C ALA A 197 12.58 -0.84 -23.86
N PRO A 198 12.09 -1.56 -22.84
CA PRO A 198 12.44 -2.97 -22.67
C PRO A 198 12.01 -3.85 -23.84
N CYS A 199 12.79 -4.91 -24.09
CA CYS A 199 12.59 -5.80 -25.23
C CYS A 199 11.21 -6.48 -25.23
N TYR A 200 10.67 -6.82 -24.05
CA TYR A 200 9.37 -7.51 -23.97
C TYR A 200 8.21 -6.66 -24.52
N LEU A 201 8.29 -5.33 -24.50
CA LEU A 201 7.27 -4.47 -25.12
C LEU A 201 7.29 -4.55 -26.65
N SER A 202 8.45 -4.86 -27.24
CA SER A 202 8.57 -5.09 -28.68
C SER A 202 8.09 -6.49 -29.06
N THR A 203 8.35 -7.49 -28.21
CA THR A 203 7.94 -8.88 -28.42
C THR A 203 6.44 -9.09 -28.21
N HIS A 204 5.86 -8.42 -27.22
CA HIS A 204 4.47 -8.54 -26.79
C HIS A 204 3.81 -7.16 -26.71
N PRO A 205 3.54 -6.50 -27.85
CA PRO A 205 2.94 -5.16 -27.87
C PRO A 205 1.56 -5.11 -27.21
N GLU A 206 0.84 -6.24 -27.19
CA GLU A 206 -0.45 -6.39 -26.47
C GLU A 206 -0.34 -6.14 -24.96
N LEU A 207 0.85 -6.25 -24.37
CA LEU A 207 1.06 -5.98 -22.94
C LEU A 207 0.90 -4.51 -22.59
N ASP A 208 1.13 -3.58 -23.52
CA ASP A 208 1.13 -2.14 -23.20
C ASP A 208 -0.18 -1.73 -22.53
N VAL A 209 -1.32 -2.16 -23.08
CA VAL A 209 -2.66 -1.83 -22.55
C VAL A 209 -2.83 -2.27 -21.09
N VAL A 210 -2.40 -3.50 -20.75
CA VAL A 210 -2.55 -4.02 -19.38
C VAL A 210 -1.50 -3.42 -18.42
N LEU A 211 -0.29 -3.16 -18.90
CA LEU A 211 0.77 -2.53 -18.12
C LEU A 211 0.40 -1.09 -17.73
N GLN A 212 -0.26 -0.35 -18.64
CA GLN A 212 -0.77 0.98 -18.34
C GLN A 212 -1.87 0.99 -17.26
N GLN A 213 -2.52 -0.16 -16.97
CA GLN A 213 -3.56 -0.26 -15.93
C GLN A 213 -3.03 -0.61 -14.54
N LEU A 214 -1.75 -0.97 -14.42
CA LEU A 214 -1.16 -1.39 -13.15
C LEU A 214 -1.14 -0.27 -12.11
N ASP A 215 -1.07 -0.67 -10.84
CA ASP A 215 -0.66 0.18 -9.72
C ASP A 215 0.86 0.39 -9.80
N VAL A 216 1.35 1.54 -9.33
CA VAL A 216 2.77 1.94 -9.47
C VAL A 216 3.78 1.04 -8.74
N ARG A 217 3.37 0.31 -7.70
CA ARG A 217 4.24 -0.66 -7.02
C ARG A 217 4.13 -2.04 -7.62
N ILE A 218 2.95 -2.41 -8.10
CA ILE A 218 2.74 -3.68 -8.80
C ILE A 218 3.43 -3.63 -10.17
N SER A 219 3.40 -2.50 -10.87
CA SER A 219 4.11 -2.28 -12.13
C SER A 219 5.60 -2.53 -11.99
N GLU A 220 6.23 -2.04 -10.93
CA GLU A 220 7.63 -2.30 -10.62
C GLU A 220 7.94 -3.80 -10.60
N TYR A 221 7.18 -4.58 -9.85
CA TYR A 221 7.35 -6.03 -9.79
C TYR A 221 7.12 -6.70 -11.14
N VAL A 222 6.04 -6.34 -11.83
CA VAL A 222 5.67 -6.92 -13.12
C VAL A 222 6.74 -6.65 -14.18
N HIS A 223 7.24 -5.42 -14.27
CA HIS A 223 8.31 -5.07 -15.20
C HIS A 223 9.59 -5.83 -14.88
N ALA A 224 9.96 -6.00 -13.61
CA ALA A 224 11.10 -6.83 -13.21
C ALA A 224 10.88 -8.33 -13.52
N ALA A 225 9.63 -8.81 -13.45
CA ALA A 225 9.25 -10.16 -13.83
C ALA A 225 9.45 -10.41 -15.33
N LEU A 226 8.92 -9.50 -16.16
CA LEU A 226 8.96 -9.54 -17.62
C LEU A 226 10.37 -9.34 -18.21
N ASP A 227 11.20 -8.54 -17.56
CA ASP A 227 12.59 -8.30 -17.98
C ASP A 227 13.56 -9.38 -17.48
N SER A 228 13.04 -10.46 -16.89
CA SER A 228 13.81 -11.59 -16.37
C SER A 228 14.94 -11.20 -15.40
N ILE A 229 14.72 -10.16 -14.60
CA ILE A 229 15.71 -9.72 -13.61
C ILE A 229 15.96 -10.86 -12.60
N PRO A 230 17.23 -11.26 -12.35
CA PRO A 230 17.52 -12.44 -11.52
C PRO A 230 16.97 -12.38 -10.09
N ILE A 231 16.98 -11.19 -9.49
CA ILE A 231 16.46 -10.94 -8.14
C ILE A 231 15.28 -9.97 -8.25
N ARG A 232 14.08 -10.49 -8.01
CA ARG A 232 12.85 -9.71 -8.02
C ARG A 232 12.50 -9.32 -6.60
N SER A 233 12.42 -8.03 -6.36
CA SER A 233 12.13 -7.45 -5.06
C SER A 233 10.78 -6.76 -5.08
N VAL A 234 9.96 -7.03 -4.08
CA VAL A 234 8.67 -6.36 -3.87
C VAL A 234 8.76 -5.58 -2.57
N TYR A 235 8.54 -4.27 -2.67
CA TYR A 235 8.54 -3.36 -1.53
C TYR A 235 7.11 -3.10 -1.07
N LEU A 236 6.67 -3.83 -0.04
CA LEU A 236 5.30 -3.69 0.44
C LEU A 236 5.10 -2.31 1.08
N PRO A 237 3.96 -1.62 0.80
CA PRO A 237 3.66 -0.32 1.39
C PRO A 237 3.77 -0.38 2.92
N LEU A 238 4.36 0.63 3.55
CA LEU A 238 4.26 0.72 5.01
C LEU A 238 2.83 1.11 5.39
N LEU A 239 2.09 0.18 5.99
CA LEU A 239 0.76 0.43 6.53
C LEU A 239 0.88 1.06 7.92
N VAL A 240 -0.04 1.95 8.27
CA VAL A 240 -0.12 2.48 9.64
C VAL A 240 -0.69 1.39 10.53
N GLU A 241 0.15 0.78 11.35
CA GLU A 241 -0.19 -0.37 12.18
C GLU A 241 0.40 -0.26 13.60
N ASP A 242 -0.02 -1.13 14.54
CA ASP A 242 0.59 -1.20 15.87
C ASP A 242 1.95 -1.90 15.77
N ALA A 243 3.03 -1.12 15.93
CA ALA A 243 4.39 -1.62 15.86
C ALA A 243 4.70 -2.75 16.88
N ASN A 244 3.94 -2.83 17.98
CA ASN A 244 4.09 -3.88 19.00
C ASN A 244 3.38 -5.19 18.64
N GLN A 245 2.63 -5.23 17.53
CA GLN A 245 2.00 -6.43 17.01
C GLN A 245 2.75 -6.96 15.78
N ALA A 246 2.43 -8.20 15.39
CA ALA A 246 2.91 -8.79 14.15
C ALA A 246 2.46 -7.97 12.93
N SER A 247 3.26 -7.94 11.86
CA SER A 247 2.96 -7.14 10.68
C SER A 247 1.62 -7.52 10.05
N ALA A 248 0.85 -6.51 9.67
CA ALA A 248 -0.35 -6.62 8.88
C ALA A 248 -0.10 -7.35 7.56
N TRP A 249 1.10 -7.26 6.98
CA TRP A 249 1.49 -8.00 5.77
C TRP A 249 1.66 -9.50 5.96
N ASN A 250 1.53 -10.02 7.18
CA ASN A 250 1.28 -11.45 7.35
C ASN A 250 -0.05 -11.85 6.72
N CYS A 251 -1.03 -10.93 6.70
CA CYS A 251 -2.29 -11.19 6.06
C CYS A 251 -2.18 -11.19 4.54
N GLY A 252 -2.87 -12.14 3.90
CA GLY A 252 -2.90 -12.27 2.44
C GLY A 252 -1.58 -12.74 1.82
N GLN A 253 -0.62 -13.23 2.61
CA GLN A 253 0.68 -13.69 2.09
C GLN A 253 0.49 -14.80 1.04
N ASN A 254 -0.42 -15.76 1.27
CA ASN A 254 -0.69 -16.84 0.31
C ASN A 254 -1.24 -16.32 -1.02
N ILE A 255 -2.02 -15.23 -0.99
CA ILE A 255 -2.57 -14.59 -2.19
C ILE A 255 -1.44 -13.92 -2.99
N ARG A 256 -0.52 -13.23 -2.31
CA ARG A 256 0.67 -12.66 -2.96
C ARG A 256 1.60 -13.73 -3.51
N THR A 257 1.82 -14.82 -2.78
CA THR A 257 2.60 -15.97 -3.29
C THR A 257 2.00 -16.51 -4.58
N LEU A 258 0.66 -16.64 -4.66
CA LEU A 258 -0.01 -17.04 -5.89
C LEU A 258 0.21 -16.01 -7.02
N ALA A 259 0.09 -14.71 -6.71
CA ALA A 259 0.34 -13.65 -7.68
C ALA A 259 1.76 -13.72 -8.26
N TYR A 260 2.76 -13.94 -7.42
CA TYR A 260 4.14 -14.12 -7.85
C TYR A 260 4.30 -15.39 -8.69
N ALA A 261 3.81 -16.53 -8.20
CA ALA A 261 3.93 -17.81 -8.90
C ALA A 261 3.37 -17.80 -10.33
N LEU A 262 2.40 -16.92 -10.63
CA LEU A 262 1.90 -16.76 -12.00
C LEU A 262 2.90 -16.08 -12.94
N LEU A 263 3.61 -15.05 -12.47
CA LEU A 263 4.50 -14.25 -13.33
C LEU A 263 5.95 -14.78 -13.37
N GLU A 264 6.30 -15.70 -12.49
CA GLU A 264 7.66 -16.20 -12.34
C GLU A 264 7.92 -17.38 -13.27
N ARG A 265 8.95 -17.25 -14.12
CA ARG A 265 9.38 -18.29 -15.07
C ARG A 265 10.67 -18.97 -14.64
N ASP A 266 11.67 -18.15 -14.30
CA ASP A 266 13.05 -18.59 -14.07
C ASP A 266 13.55 -18.29 -12.65
N CYS A 267 12.68 -17.84 -11.75
CA CYS A 267 13.05 -17.51 -10.37
C CYS A 267 12.62 -18.60 -9.40
N LEU A 268 13.40 -18.78 -8.33
CA LEU A 268 13.05 -19.68 -7.24
C LEU A 268 12.31 -18.96 -6.10
N TYR A 269 12.45 -17.63 -6.00
CA TYR A 269 11.81 -16.84 -4.95
C TYR A 269 11.74 -15.34 -5.27
N VAL A 270 10.71 -14.66 -4.76
CA VAL A 270 10.63 -13.19 -4.68
C VAL A 270 11.19 -12.74 -3.31
N GLN A 271 11.88 -11.59 -3.29
CA GLN A 271 12.25 -10.89 -2.06
C GLN A 271 11.17 -9.89 -1.65
N GLU A 272 10.36 -10.23 -0.65
CA GLU A 272 9.42 -9.29 -0.05
C GLU A 272 10.11 -8.47 1.04
N TYR A 273 10.20 -7.16 0.83
CA TYR A 273 10.59 -6.18 1.84
C TYR A 273 9.36 -5.75 2.61
N ARG A 274 9.33 -6.06 3.90
CA ARG A 274 8.20 -5.74 4.78
C ARG A 274 8.65 -5.48 6.20
N ARG A 275 7.77 -4.85 7.00
CA ARG A 275 8.04 -4.69 8.43
C ARG A 275 8.12 -6.05 9.12
N LYS A 276 9.13 -6.22 9.97
CA LYS A 276 9.22 -7.29 10.96
C LYS A 276 9.60 -6.69 12.30
N ALA A 277 8.68 -6.77 13.27
CA ALA A 277 8.81 -6.05 14.54
C ALA A 277 9.08 -4.55 14.30
N HIS A 278 10.18 -4.02 14.84
CA HIS A 278 10.51 -2.59 14.77
C HIS A 278 11.44 -2.21 13.61
N ASP A 279 11.67 -3.11 12.65
CA ASP A 279 12.56 -2.88 11.51
C ASP A 279 11.98 -3.45 10.20
N ILE A 280 12.70 -3.27 9.09
CA ILE A 280 12.43 -3.89 7.80
C ILE A 280 13.19 -5.21 7.70
N ALA A 281 12.51 -6.25 7.24
CA ALA A 281 13.12 -7.53 6.92
C ALA A 281 12.81 -7.93 5.49
N VAL A 282 13.74 -8.68 4.92
CA VAL A 282 13.58 -9.35 3.64
C VAL A 282 13.09 -10.77 3.89
N GLN A 283 11.93 -11.11 3.33
CA GLN A 283 11.45 -12.48 3.29
C GLN A 283 11.62 -13.04 1.88
N LYS A 284 12.23 -14.23 1.78
CA LYS A 284 12.28 -14.98 0.54
C LYS A 284 11.00 -15.80 0.42
N VAL A 285 10.10 -15.37 -0.46
CA VAL A 285 8.84 -16.07 -0.76
C VAL A 285 9.13 -17.03 -1.90
N ARG A 286 9.16 -18.33 -1.58
CA ARG A 286 9.35 -19.39 -2.58
C ARG A 286 8.02 -19.73 -3.23
N PHE A 287 8.10 -20.12 -4.50
CA PHE A 287 6.95 -20.61 -5.22
C PHE A 287 6.80 -22.11 -5.01
N GLU A 288 5.56 -22.53 -5.14
CA GLU A 288 5.20 -23.93 -5.08
C GLU A 288 5.25 -24.53 -6.49
N SER A 289 5.08 -25.84 -6.57
CA SER A 289 5.00 -26.51 -7.86
C SER A 289 3.80 -26.01 -8.68
N LEU A 290 3.86 -26.16 -10.01
CA LEU A 290 2.76 -25.78 -10.90
C LEU A 290 1.40 -26.37 -10.45
N ARG A 291 1.41 -27.63 -9.99
CA ARG A 291 0.23 -28.33 -9.48
C ARG A 291 -0.35 -27.67 -8.22
N GLU A 292 0.51 -27.24 -7.31
CA GLU A 292 0.09 -26.55 -6.08
C GLU A 292 -0.44 -25.15 -6.40
N THR A 293 0.25 -24.40 -7.28
CA THR A 293 -0.21 -23.11 -7.81
C THR A 293 -1.59 -23.22 -8.42
N GLN A 294 -1.81 -24.24 -9.26
CA GLN A 294 -3.11 -24.54 -9.85
C GLN A 294 -4.17 -24.87 -8.80
N SER A 295 -3.86 -25.75 -7.84
CA SER A 295 -4.79 -26.11 -6.77
C SER A 295 -5.21 -24.89 -5.95
N LYS A 296 -4.26 -23.99 -5.65
CA LYS A 296 -4.52 -22.75 -4.91
C LYS A 296 -5.33 -21.74 -5.71
N ALA A 297 -5.04 -21.59 -7.00
CA ALA A 297 -5.84 -20.76 -7.90
C ALA A 297 -7.29 -21.24 -7.92
N ALA A 298 -7.52 -22.54 -8.14
CA ALA A 298 -8.85 -23.13 -8.17
C ALA A 298 -9.59 -23.04 -6.82
N GLU A 299 -8.88 -23.21 -5.70
CA GLU A 299 -9.46 -23.04 -4.37
C GLU A 299 -9.88 -21.59 -4.11
N LEU A 300 -9.03 -20.63 -4.46
CA LEU A 300 -9.34 -19.21 -4.31
C LEU A 300 -10.47 -18.78 -5.24
N ALA A 301 -10.51 -19.28 -6.48
CA ALA A 301 -11.59 -19.05 -7.44
C ALA A 301 -12.93 -19.48 -6.84
N ARG A 302 -12.99 -20.72 -6.34
CA ARG A 302 -14.18 -21.28 -5.69
C ARG A 302 -14.61 -20.48 -4.47
N LYS A 303 -13.67 -20.10 -3.61
CA LYS A 303 -13.94 -19.27 -2.42
C LYS A 303 -14.50 -17.90 -2.80
N ALA A 304 -13.90 -17.24 -3.80
CA ALA A 304 -14.34 -15.94 -4.26
C ALA A 304 -15.71 -16.01 -4.95
N ASN A 305 -15.97 -17.03 -5.76
CA ASN A 305 -17.28 -17.25 -6.37
C ASN A 305 -18.37 -17.56 -5.33
N ALA A 306 -18.10 -18.47 -4.40
CA ALA A 306 -19.01 -18.76 -3.31
C ALA A 306 -19.30 -17.50 -2.47
N TRP A 307 -18.28 -16.67 -2.26
CA TRP A 307 -18.44 -15.38 -1.59
C TRP A 307 -19.35 -14.42 -2.36
N MET A 308 -19.13 -14.24 -3.66
CA MET A 308 -19.97 -13.38 -4.49
C MET A 308 -21.43 -13.84 -4.54
N GLN A 309 -21.67 -15.15 -4.59
CA GLN A 309 -23.02 -15.71 -4.52
C GLN A 309 -23.65 -15.48 -3.13
N TRP A 310 -22.87 -15.70 -2.08
CA TRP A 310 -23.32 -15.53 -0.70
C TRP A 310 -23.73 -14.08 -0.38
N THR A 311 -22.99 -13.09 -0.87
CA THR A 311 -23.30 -11.66 -0.71
C THR A 311 -24.48 -11.23 -1.57
N ALA A 312 -24.59 -11.74 -2.80
CA ALA A 312 -25.72 -11.44 -3.69
C ALA A 312 -27.07 -11.88 -3.10
N HIS A 313 -27.12 -13.01 -2.38
CA HIS A 313 -28.34 -13.49 -1.72
C HIS A 313 -28.76 -12.68 -0.48
N ARG A 314 -27.90 -11.77 0.00
CA ARG A 314 -28.07 -11.02 1.26
C ARG A 314 -28.19 -9.51 1.06
N ASP A 315 -28.26 -9.06 -0.19
CA ASP A 315 -28.32 -7.63 -0.54
C ASP A 315 -27.22 -6.80 0.14
N VAL A 316 -26.02 -7.38 0.28
CA VAL A 316 -24.87 -6.69 0.88
C VAL A 316 -24.48 -5.52 -0.04
N PRO A 317 -24.32 -4.29 0.48
CA PRO A 317 -23.87 -3.14 -0.32
C PRO A 317 -22.57 -3.45 -1.05
N GLN A 318 -22.50 -3.07 -2.33
CA GLN A 318 -21.38 -3.39 -3.21
C GLN A 318 -20.03 -2.92 -2.64
N GLU A 319 -20.04 -1.79 -1.93
CA GLU A 319 -18.87 -1.16 -1.30
C GLU A 319 -18.30 -2.01 -0.15
N LEU A 320 -19.12 -2.88 0.46
CA LEU A 320 -18.73 -3.72 1.59
C LEU A 320 -18.32 -5.13 1.20
N ILE A 321 -18.70 -5.61 0.01
CA ILE A 321 -18.49 -7.02 -0.42
C ILE A 321 -17.03 -7.43 -0.24
N TRP A 322 -16.10 -6.64 -0.76
CA TRP A 322 -14.67 -6.96 -0.70
C TRP A 322 -14.07 -6.73 0.68
N GLN A 323 -14.62 -5.79 1.45
CA GLN A 323 -14.16 -5.54 2.81
C GLN A 323 -14.57 -6.66 3.77
N LEU A 324 -15.77 -7.18 3.61
CA LEU A 324 -16.22 -8.36 4.34
C LEU A 324 -15.45 -9.62 3.90
N PHE A 325 -15.08 -9.73 2.61
CA PHE A 325 -14.17 -10.77 2.17
C PHE A 325 -12.79 -10.65 2.81
N SER A 326 -12.27 -9.43 2.97
CA SER A 326 -11.00 -9.25 3.66
C SER A 326 -11.10 -9.52 5.16
N VAL A 327 -12.26 -9.29 5.78
CA VAL A 327 -12.54 -9.73 7.16
C VAL A 327 -12.47 -11.25 7.26
N SER A 328 -13.03 -12.02 6.30
CA SER A 328 -12.95 -13.48 6.34
C SER A 328 -11.50 -13.97 6.23
N ILE A 329 -10.73 -13.42 5.30
CA ILE A 329 -9.29 -13.73 5.13
C ILE A 329 -8.53 -13.45 6.43
N VAL A 330 -8.68 -12.24 6.97
CA VAL A 330 -7.97 -11.80 8.18
C VAL A 330 -8.39 -12.58 9.42
N THR A 331 -9.61 -13.09 9.46
CA THR A 331 -10.12 -13.90 10.59
C THR A 331 -9.58 -15.33 10.52
N ILE A 332 -9.56 -15.96 9.35
CA ILE A 332 -9.02 -17.31 9.14
C ILE A 332 -7.52 -17.38 9.52
N GLU A 333 -6.78 -16.31 9.28
CA GLU A 333 -5.35 -16.24 9.59
C GLU A 333 -5.04 -15.91 11.06
N GLN A 334 -6.07 -15.64 11.88
CA GLN A 334 -5.92 -15.31 13.30
C GLN A 334 -6.33 -16.47 14.22
N THR A 335 -5.70 -16.53 15.40
CA THR A 335 -6.06 -17.50 16.44
C THR A 335 -7.37 -17.15 17.15
N ARG A 336 -7.80 -15.88 17.09
CA ARG A 336 -9.04 -15.38 17.66
C ARG A 336 -9.64 -14.34 16.72
N ALA A 337 -10.93 -14.45 16.47
CA ALA A 337 -11.65 -13.47 15.69
C ALA A 337 -11.65 -12.09 16.39
N PRO A 338 -11.60 -10.97 15.65
CA PRO A 338 -11.77 -9.65 16.24
C PRO A 338 -13.20 -9.46 16.75
N HIS A 339 -13.39 -8.63 17.78
CA HIS A 339 -14.74 -8.28 18.25
C HIS A 339 -15.56 -7.61 17.15
N ILE A 340 -16.84 -7.99 17.03
CA ILE A 340 -17.74 -7.49 15.99
C ILE A 340 -17.87 -5.97 16.03
N SER A 341 -17.96 -5.36 17.21
CA SER A 341 -17.98 -3.88 17.35
C SER A 341 -16.73 -3.20 16.82
N LEU A 342 -15.57 -3.86 16.87
CA LEU A 342 -14.35 -3.33 16.27
C LEU A 342 -14.40 -3.44 14.74
N VAL A 343 -14.87 -4.59 14.22
CA VAL A 343 -15.05 -4.79 12.77
C VAL A 343 -16.02 -3.77 12.19
N LEU A 344 -17.19 -3.59 12.82
CA LEU A 344 -18.18 -2.59 12.40
C LEU A 344 -17.59 -1.19 12.31
N ARG A 345 -16.88 -0.75 13.35
CA ARG A 345 -16.23 0.58 13.35
C ARG A 345 -15.21 0.72 12.23
N VAL A 346 -14.40 -0.30 11.97
CA VAL A 346 -13.42 -0.29 10.86
C VAL A 346 -14.12 -0.23 9.50
N LEU A 347 -15.16 -1.02 9.28
CA LEU A 347 -15.92 -1.02 8.02
C LEU A 347 -16.62 0.32 7.78
N CYS A 348 -17.21 0.91 8.82
CA CYS A 348 -17.89 2.20 8.78
C CYS A 348 -16.93 3.40 8.79
N GLY A 349 -15.63 3.21 8.99
CA GLY A 349 -14.67 4.31 9.14
C GLY A 349 -14.85 5.14 10.42
N ASP A 350 -15.54 4.60 11.44
CA ASP A 350 -15.73 5.24 12.74
C ASP A 350 -14.47 5.10 13.59
N PHE A 351 -13.58 6.08 13.47
CA PHE A 351 -12.27 6.06 14.13
C PHE A 351 -12.41 6.09 15.66
N ASP A 352 -12.11 4.97 16.31
CA ASP A 352 -12.32 4.80 17.75
C ASP A 352 -11.15 5.25 18.65
N ASN A 353 -10.13 5.87 18.04
CA ASN A 353 -8.89 6.27 18.69
C ASN A 353 -8.14 5.12 19.39
N THR A 354 -8.19 3.88 18.90
CA THR A 354 -7.45 2.76 19.50
C THR A 354 -6.43 2.13 18.56
N TRP A 355 -5.36 1.58 19.15
CA TRP A 355 -4.40 0.75 18.41
C TRP A 355 -5.01 -0.51 17.80
N ASN A 356 -6.08 -1.04 18.40
CA ASN A 356 -6.79 -2.20 17.84
C ASN A 356 -7.50 -1.84 16.53
N PHE A 357 -8.10 -0.65 16.43
CA PHE A 357 -8.68 -0.15 15.19
C PHE A 357 -7.62 0.05 14.12
N ILE A 358 -6.51 0.69 14.48
CA ILE A 358 -5.39 0.93 13.57
C ILE A 358 -4.84 -0.40 13.03
N GLN A 359 -4.60 -1.37 13.91
CA GLN A 359 -4.09 -2.67 13.53
C GLN A 359 -5.06 -3.47 12.65
N LEU A 360 -6.36 -3.48 12.99
CA LEU A 360 -7.35 -4.20 12.20
C LEU A 360 -7.50 -3.58 10.81
N THR A 361 -7.59 -2.24 10.73
CA THR A 361 -7.60 -1.49 9.47
C THR A 361 -6.41 -1.88 8.60
N ALA A 362 -5.20 -1.90 9.15
CA ALA A 362 -4.00 -2.29 8.42
C ALA A 362 -4.06 -3.74 7.92
N ARG A 363 -4.56 -4.68 8.71
CA ARG A 363 -4.71 -6.10 8.28
C ARG A 363 -5.70 -6.24 7.12
N LEU A 364 -6.85 -5.56 7.20
CA LEU A 364 -7.84 -5.57 6.11
C LEU A 364 -7.25 -4.95 4.84
N GLN A 365 -6.51 -3.84 4.96
CA GLN A 365 -5.81 -3.23 3.83
C GLN A 365 -4.75 -4.16 3.24
N ALA A 366 -3.97 -4.87 4.06
CA ALA A 366 -2.99 -5.83 3.56
C ALA A 366 -3.64 -6.97 2.75
N ALA A 367 -4.76 -7.52 3.25
CA ALA A 367 -5.52 -8.55 2.55
C ALA A 367 -6.12 -8.04 1.24
N LEU A 368 -6.77 -6.88 1.26
CA LEU A 368 -7.34 -6.23 0.05
C LEU A 368 -6.27 -5.92 -0.99
N TYR A 369 -5.14 -5.36 -0.58
CA TYR A 369 -4.06 -5.04 -1.52
C TYR A 369 -3.41 -6.31 -2.10
N SER A 370 -3.37 -7.40 -1.32
CA SER A 370 -2.91 -8.69 -1.83
C SER A 370 -3.84 -9.25 -2.92
N LEU A 371 -5.17 -9.10 -2.76
CA LEU A 371 -6.14 -9.44 -3.80
C LEU A 371 -5.96 -8.57 -5.05
N ARG A 372 -5.72 -7.27 -4.88
CA ARG A 372 -5.44 -6.36 -5.98
C ARG A 372 -4.17 -6.74 -6.74
N MET A 373 -3.11 -7.08 -6.02
CA MET A 373 -1.86 -7.57 -6.61
C MET A 373 -2.09 -8.82 -7.44
N LEU A 374 -2.85 -9.78 -6.92
CA LEU A 374 -3.25 -10.96 -7.68
C LEU A 374 -4.06 -10.59 -8.93
N ALA A 375 -5.09 -9.77 -8.80
CA ALA A 375 -5.93 -9.36 -9.93
C ALA A 375 -5.11 -8.75 -11.08
N GLN A 376 -4.19 -7.83 -10.75
CA GLN A 376 -3.33 -7.19 -11.74
C GLN A 376 -2.30 -8.15 -12.36
N CYS A 377 -1.72 -9.05 -11.56
CA CYS A 377 -0.82 -10.09 -12.08
C CYS A 377 -1.55 -11.07 -13.00
N ILE A 378 -2.80 -11.44 -12.67
CA ILE A 378 -3.66 -12.29 -13.50
C ILE A 378 -3.92 -11.65 -14.86
N SER A 379 -4.26 -10.34 -14.89
CA SER A 379 -4.50 -9.65 -16.16
C SER A 379 -3.27 -9.68 -17.07
N VAL A 380 -2.06 -9.50 -16.52
CA VAL A 380 -0.80 -9.63 -17.29
C VAL A 380 -0.58 -11.08 -17.73
N TRP A 381 -0.80 -12.04 -16.83
CA TRP A 381 -0.60 -13.45 -17.11
C TRP A 381 -1.51 -13.96 -18.23
N LEU A 382 -2.78 -13.57 -18.25
CA LEU A 382 -3.74 -13.96 -19.28
C LEU A 382 -3.33 -13.45 -20.67
N VAL A 383 -2.77 -12.24 -20.75
CA VAL A 383 -2.24 -11.70 -22.02
C VAL A 383 -1.06 -12.54 -22.52
N LEU A 384 -0.13 -12.89 -21.62
CA LEU A 384 1.03 -13.74 -21.95
C LEU A 384 0.65 -15.19 -22.31
N ASN A 385 -0.50 -15.66 -21.85
CA ASN A 385 -0.94 -17.05 -21.96
C ASN A 385 -2.24 -17.19 -22.74
N ARG A 386 -2.56 -16.25 -23.63
CA ARG A 386 -3.84 -16.20 -24.37
C ARG A 386 -4.16 -17.47 -25.18
N GLU A 387 -3.12 -18.19 -25.61
CA GLU A 387 -3.20 -19.43 -26.39
C GLU A 387 -3.08 -20.69 -25.51
N SER A 388 -2.84 -20.51 -24.21
CA SER A 388 -2.74 -21.61 -23.25
C SER A 388 -4.13 -22.18 -22.96
N THR A 389 -4.19 -23.49 -22.80
CA THR A 389 -5.40 -24.22 -22.39
C THR A 389 -5.04 -25.16 -21.25
N GLY A 390 -5.91 -25.31 -20.25
CA GLY A 390 -5.73 -26.28 -19.17
C GLY A 390 -6.22 -25.76 -17.83
N GLU A 391 -6.17 -26.64 -16.82
CA GLU A 391 -6.80 -26.42 -15.53
C GLU A 391 -6.30 -25.16 -14.79
N LEU A 392 -5.03 -24.77 -14.97
CA LEU A 392 -4.52 -23.52 -14.41
C LEU A 392 -5.10 -22.30 -15.13
N TYR A 393 -5.19 -22.35 -16.47
CA TYR A 393 -5.77 -21.26 -17.24
C TYR A 393 -7.23 -21.04 -16.85
N ASP A 394 -8.01 -22.13 -16.78
CA ASP A 394 -9.43 -22.07 -16.40
C ASP A 394 -9.62 -21.47 -15.00
N ALA A 395 -8.81 -21.90 -14.02
CA ALA A 395 -8.85 -21.37 -12.66
C ALA A 395 -8.45 -19.89 -12.58
N VAL A 396 -7.47 -19.47 -13.38
CA VAL A 396 -7.00 -18.08 -13.42
C VAL A 396 -8.02 -17.18 -14.14
N ASP A 397 -8.65 -17.65 -15.21
CA ASP A 397 -9.71 -16.93 -15.90
C ASP A 397 -10.97 -16.79 -15.03
N GLU A 398 -11.33 -17.84 -14.28
CA GLU A 398 -12.41 -17.77 -13.29
C GLU A 398 -12.11 -16.74 -12.19
N LEU A 399 -10.88 -16.72 -11.67
CA LEU A 399 -10.43 -15.68 -10.73
C LEU A 399 -10.49 -14.29 -11.33
N HIS A 400 -10.06 -14.13 -12.58
CA HIS A 400 -10.09 -12.86 -13.30
C HIS A 400 -11.53 -12.34 -13.41
N ALA A 401 -12.48 -13.21 -13.78
CA ALA A 401 -13.89 -12.86 -13.89
C ALA A 401 -14.47 -12.34 -12.56
N VAL A 402 -14.12 -12.98 -11.44
CA VAL A 402 -14.57 -12.56 -10.11
C VAL A 402 -13.91 -11.27 -9.66
N LEU A 403 -12.59 -11.13 -9.86
CA LEU A 403 -11.82 -9.96 -9.45
C LEU A 403 -12.00 -8.75 -10.37
N LYS A 404 -12.66 -8.89 -11.51
CA LYS A 404 -12.93 -7.77 -12.44
C LYS A 404 -13.70 -6.62 -11.80
N ASN A 405 -14.55 -6.91 -10.82
CA ASN A 405 -15.35 -5.92 -10.10
C ASN A 405 -14.69 -5.45 -8.79
N PHE A 406 -13.36 -5.60 -8.67
CA PHE A 406 -12.62 -5.11 -7.52
C PHE A 406 -12.64 -3.56 -7.49
N PRO A 407 -13.00 -2.91 -6.36
CA PRO A 407 -13.17 -1.46 -6.30
C PRO A 407 -11.86 -0.67 -6.52
N ALA A 408 -12.01 0.64 -6.74
CA ALA A 408 -10.88 1.55 -6.83
C ALA A 408 -10.18 1.70 -5.47
N ILE A 409 -8.91 2.09 -5.51
CA ILE A 409 -8.08 2.27 -4.32
C ILE A 409 -8.66 3.36 -3.41
N ALA A 410 -9.14 4.46 -4.01
CA ALA A 410 -9.71 5.58 -3.28
C ALA A 410 -10.92 5.19 -2.41
N ASP A 411 -11.69 4.18 -2.85
CA ASP A 411 -12.90 3.73 -2.16
C ASP A 411 -12.58 2.78 -0.99
N MET A 412 -11.55 1.93 -1.16
CA MET A 412 -11.23 0.88 -0.18
C MET A 412 -10.18 1.27 0.85
N PHE A 413 -9.17 2.05 0.47
CA PHE A 413 -7.98 2.28 1.28
C PHE A 413 -8.04 3.63 2.01
N ILE A 414 -8.95 3.72 2.97
CA ILE A 414 -9.10 4.92 3.79
C ILE A 414 -7.91 5.14 4.73
N VAL A 415 -7.64 6.42 4.97
CA VAL A 415 -6.69 6.86 6.00
C VAL A 415 -7.40 6.90 7.36
N PRO A 416 -6.78 6.46 8.48
CA PRO A 416 -7.40 6.60 9.79
C PRO A 416 -7.84 8.05 10.07
N GLY A 417 -9.10 8.24 10.44
CA GLY A 417 -9.73 9.56 10.63
C GLY A 417 -10.41 10.15 9.40
N GLN A 418 -10.30 9.51 8.23
CA GLN A 418 -11.08 9.87 7.05
C GLN A 418 -12.51 9.34 7.20
N ALA A 419 -13.48 10.26 7.08
CA ALA A 419 -14.89 9.87 7.10
C ALA A 419 -15.23 9.00 5.88
N ARG A 420 -16.13 8.03 6.10
CA ARG A 420 -16.76 7.27 5.02
C ARG A 420 -18.20 7.70 4.87
N THR A 421 -18.69 7.61 3.64
CA THR A 421 -20.13 7.67 3.37
C THR A 421 -20.79 6.54 4.18
N SER A 422 -21.85 6.84 4.92
CA SER A 422 -22.55 5.84 5.75
C SER A 422 -22.95 4.64 4.89
N VAL A 423 -22.51 3.44 5.28
CA VAL A 423 -22.77 2.22 4.51
C VAL A 423 -23.76 1.34 5.26
N GLY A 424 -25.01 1.37 4.82
CA GLY A 424 -26.07 0.44 5.22
C GLY A 424 -26.57 0.55 6.66
N ASP A 425 -27.50 -0.34 7.00
CA ASP A 425 -28.02 -0.52 8.36
C ASP A 425 -26.99 -1.27 9.22
N GLU A 426 -26.57 -0.67 10.34
CA GLU A 426 -25.56 -1.23 11.25
C GLU A 426 -25.98 -2.61 11.79
N GLU A 427 -27.26 -2.81 12.04
CA GLU A 427 -27.81 -4.08 12.54
C GLU A 427 -27.74 -5.18 11.49
N SER A 428 -28.08 -4.87 10.24
CA SER A 428 -27.88 -5.80 9.11
C SER A 428 -26.41 -6.18 8.93
N LEU A 429 -25.50 -5.20 9.01
CA LEU A 429 -24.06 -5.45 8.88
C LEU A 429 -23.53 -6.31 10.04
N ARG A 430 -24.00 -6.07 11.26
CA ARG A 430 -23.68 -6.89 12.43
C ARG A 430 -24.05 -8.36 12.20
N ARG A 431 -25.28 -8.63 11.77
CA ARG A 431 -25.74 -10.01 11.48
C ARG A 431 -24.90 -10.67 10.38
N THR A 432 -24.56 -9.90 9.36
CA THR A 432 -23.69 -10.37 8.27
C THR A 432 -22.32 -10.82 8.79
N ILE A 433 -21.73 -10.09 9.76
CA ILE A 433 -20.46 -10.46 10.40
C ILE A 433 -20.61 -11.69 11.32
N GLU A 434 -21.73 -11.81 12.04
CA GLU A 434 -22.01 -12.98 12.89
C GLU A 434 -22.12 -14.25 12.04
N GLU A 435 -22.86 -14.20 10.93
CA GLU A 435 -22.96 -15.30 9.97
C GLU A 435 -21.61 -15.62 9.33
N LEU A 436 -20.79 -14.60 9.02
CA LEU A 436 -19.45 -14.78 8.51
C LEU A 436 -18.59 -15.59 9.47
N TYR A 437 -18.59 -15.25 10.76
CA TYR A 437 -17.83 -15.96 11.78
C TYR A 437 -18.32 -17.40 11.95
N ALA A 438 -19.64 -17.61 11.93
CA ALA A 438 -20.23 -18.94 11.96
C ALA A 438 -19.82 -19.79 10.75
N SER A 439 -19.73 -19.19 9.55
CA SER A 439 -19.35 -19.91 8.31
C SER A 439 -17.91 -20.41 8.27
N ILE A 440 -17.04 -19.88 9.14
CA ILE A 440 -15.62 -20.24 9.24
C ILE A 440 -15.30 -20.93 10.58
N ASP A 441 -16.33 -21.43 11.28
CA ASP A 441 -16.21 -22.11 12.58
C ASP A 441 -15.45 -21.31 13.65
N MET A 442 -15.63 -19.99 13.66
CA MET A 442 -14.98 -19.10 14.64
C MET A 442 -15.93 -18.71 15.76
N GLU A 443 -15.50 -18.95 17.01
CA GLU A 443 -16.23 -18.46 18.18
C GLU A 443 -16.25 -16.94 18.21
N VAL A 444 -17.46 -16.37 18.19
CA VAL A 444 -17.65 -14.92 18.36
C VAL A 444 -17.18 -14.53 19.76
N PRO A 445 -16.19 -13.63 19.90
CA PRO A 445 -15.76 -13.17 21.21
C PRO A 445 -16.91 -12.45 21.90
N THR A 446 -17.40 -13.02 23.00
CA THR A 446 -18.51 -12.44 23.77
C THR A 446 -18.08 -11.08 24.34
N GLU A 447 -18.84 -10.03 24.03
CA GLU A 447 -18.64 -8.74 24.65
C GLU A 447 -19.01 -8.82 26.13
N VAL A 448 -18.03 -9.04 26.99
CA VAL A 448 -18.21 -8.76 28.41
C VAL A 448 -18.35 -7.24 28.53
N LYS A 449 -19.60 -6.75 28.58
CA LYS A 449 -19.90 -5.36 28.92
C LYS A 449 -19.12 -5.03 30.19
N LYS A 450 -18.04 -4.23 30.08
CA LYS A 450 -17.33 -3.71 31.25
C LYS A 450 -18.31 -2.85 32.01
N MET A 451 -18.90 -3.42 33.06
CA MET A 451 -19.80 -2.69 33.94
C MET A 451 -19.12 -1.41 34.41
N SER A 452 -19.82 -0.29 34.29
CA SER A 452 -19.31 0.99 34.78
C SER A 452 -18.99 0.90 36.28
N ARG A 453 -18.11 1.77 36.80
CA ARG A 453 -17.85 1.84 38.26
C ARG A 453 -19.14 2.01 39.06
N ALA A 454 -20.15 2.68 38.50
CA ALA A 454 -21.47 2.84 39.11
C ALA A 454 -22.25 1.51 39.12
N GLN A 455 -22.23 0.74 38.03
CA GLN A 455 -22.87 -0.56 37.95
C GLN A 455 -22.20 -1.59 38.87
N ARG A 456 -20.85 -1.62 38.95
CA ARG A 456 -20.12 -2.44 39.93
C ARG A 456 -20.48 -2.07 41.37
N LYS A 457 -20.64 -0.78 41.68
CA LYS A 457 -21.03 -0.33 43.02
C LYS A 457 -22.50 -0.68 43.34
N LEU A 458 -23.37 -0.68 42.35
CA LEU A 458 -24.78 -1.05 42.49
C LEU A 458 -24.94 -2.56 42.70
N GLU A 459 -24.21 -3.39 41.96
CA GLU A 459 -24.24 -4.84 42.08
C GLU A 459 -23.65 -5.30 43.42
N LYS A 460 -22.54 -4.69 43.86
CA LYS A 460 -21.95 -4.94 45.18
C LYS A 460 -22.92 -4.56 46.33
N ARG A 461 -23.74 -3.52 46.14
CA ARG A 461 -24.80 -3.13 47.09
C ARG A 461 -26.01 -4.06 47.06
N LYS A 462 -26.32 -4.69 45.92
CA LYS A 462 -27.38 -5.71 45.83
C LYS A 462 -26.96 -6.99 46.56
N LEU A 463 -25.75 -7.47 46.31
CA LEU A 463 -25.20 -8.65 46.97
C LEU A 463 -25.14 -8.49 48.50
N ALA A 464 -24.68 -7.33 49.00
CA ALA A 464 -24.67 -7.04 50.43
C ALA A 464 -26.08 -7.01 51.07
N LYS A 465 -27.11 -6.56 50.34
CA LYS A 465 -28.50 -6.58 50.80
C LYS A 465 -29.13 -7.98 50.79
N GLU A 466 -28.66 -8.86 49.91
CA GLU A 466 -29.09 -10.26 49.88
C GLU A 466 -28.43 -11.07 51.01
N GLU A 467 -27.16 -10.79 51.33
CA GLU A 467 -26.48 -11.34 52.52
C GLU A 467 -27.13 -10.87 53.83
N GLU A 468 -27.50 -9.58 53.96
CA GLU A 468 -28.23 -9.08 55.13
C GLU A 468 -29.62 -9.73 55.29
N LYS A 469 -30.33 -9.98 54.17
CA LYS A 469 -31.62 -10.68 54.21
C LYS A 469 -31.49 -12.17 54.57
N GLN A 470 -30.41 -12.83 54.15
CA GLN A 470 -30.13 -14.21 54.57
C GLN A 470 -29.78 -14.27 56.07
N MET A 471 -28.97 -13.33 56.58
CA MET A 471 -28.64 -13.27 58.00
C MET A 471 -29.82 -12.92 58.90
N SER A 472 -30.77 -12.07 58.45
CA SER A 472 -31.96 -11.74 59.26
C SER A 472 -32.98 -12.89 59.31
N SER A 473 -32.92 -13.84 58.39
CA SER A 473 -33.79 -15.03 58.38
C SER A 473 -33.35 -16.14 59.34
N GLN A 474 -32.14 -16.04 59.91
CA GLN A 474 -31.53 -17.04 60.80
C GLN A 474 -31.50 -16.64 62.28
N GLN A 475 -32.15 -15.55 62.69
CA GLN A 475 -32.35 -15.25 64.12
C GLN A 475 -33.47 -16.12 64.71
N ARG A 476 -33.10 -17.33 65.12
CA ARG A 476 -33.89 -18.15 66.07
C ARG A 476 -34.00 -17.40 67.40
N SER A 477 -35.23 -17.34 67.91
CA SER A 477 -35.65 -16.66 69.14
C SER A 477 -34.87 -17.11 70.39
N ASN A 478 -34.29 -16.15 71.11
CA ASN A 478 -33.77 -16.31 72.47
C ASN A 478 -34.94 -16.28 73.49
N ASN A 479 -35.71 -17.36 73.59
CA ASN A 479 -36.66 -17.53 74.69
C ASN A 479 -36.15 -18.61 75.66
N VAL A 480 -35.73 -18.17 76.86
CA VAL A 480 -35.04 -18.97 77.89
C VAL A 480 -36.03 -19.82 78.72
N PHE A 481 -37.34 -19.70 78.50
CA PHE A 481 -38.36 -20.44 79.27
C PHE A 481 -38.90 -21.70 78.59
N ALA A 482 -38.37 -22.11 77.43
CA ALA A 482 -38.82 -23.33 76.74
C ALA A 482 -38.37 -24.65 77.39
N ILE A 483 -37.62 -24.61 78.51
CA ILE A 483 -37.07 -25.79 79.21
C ILE A 483 -37.96 -26.31 80.35
N LEU A 484 -39.10 -25.66 80.66
CA LEU A 484 -39.96 -26.05 81.80
C LEU A 484 -41.35 -26.58 81.39
N GLY A 485 -41.37 -27.60 80.54
CA GLY A 485 -42.57 -28.40 80.29
C GLY A 485 -42.22 -29.77 79.76
N MET A 486 -41.95 -30.71 80.67
CA MET A 486 -42.00 -32.15 80.40
C MET A 486 -43.46 -32.60 80.34
N GLU A 487 -43.79 -33.43 79.35
CA GLU A 487 -44.06 -34.86 79.56
C GLU A 487 -43.49 -35.66 78.40
#